data_AF-A0A1V2QXD1-F1
#
_entry.id   AF-A0A1V2QXD1-F1
#
_cell.length_a   1.000
_cell.length_b   1.000
_cell.length_c   1.000
_cell.angle_alpha   90.00
_cell.angle_beta   90.00
_cell.angle_gamma   90.00
#
_symmetry.space_group_name_H-M   'P 1'
#
loop_
_entity.id
_entity.type
_entity.pdbx_description
1 polymer ?
#
loop_
_entity_poly.entity_id
_entity_poly.type
_entity_poly.pdbx_seq_one_letter_code
_entity_poly.pdbx_strand_id
1 'polypeptide(L)'
;LNERAVPSPSGSDVDRNRHRSDSAWSVQTVAAILGNPRYTGRQVWNRVVNDRDKVTLGSGRPGQRPNEADQWAVSTVLAHTPLVSTRTFASAQEVVPLGKSSSLVERGCQCVESMPG
;
A
#
# COMPACT_ATOMS: atom_id res chain seq x y z
N LEU A 1 9.14 -16.45 -9.33
CA LEU A 1 9.12 -16.62 -7.85
C LEU A 1 8.61 -18.01 -7.49
N ASN A 2 7.43 -18.39 -7.98
CA ASN A 2 6.87 -19.73 -7.78
C ASN A 2 7.80 -20.85 -8.30
N GLU A 3 8.31 -20.75 -9.53
CA GLU A 3 9.25 -21.74 -10.10
C GLU A 3 10.57 -21.85 -9.33
N ARG A 4 10.99 -20.77 -8.67
CA ARG A 4 12.23 -20.72 -7.86
C ARG A 4 11.98 -21.15 -6.41
N ALA A 5 10.80 -21.67 -6.09
CA ALA A 5 10.38 -22.08 -4.75
C ALA A 5 10.59 -21.00 -3.67
N VAL A 6 10.51 -19.71 -4.04
CA VAL A 6 10.57 -18.61 -3.07
C VAL A 6 9.20 -18.51 -2.39
N PRO A 7 9.09 -18.66 -1.05
CA PRO A 7 7.82 -18.59 -0.37
C PRO A 7 7.20 -17.19 -0.50
N SER A 8 5.88 -17.13 -0.71
CA SER A 8 5.14 -15.87 -0.67
C SER A 8 5.02 -15.36 0.76
N PRO A 9 4.65 -14.09 1.00
CA PRO A 9 4.44 -13.59 2.36
C PRO A 9 3.47 -14.44 3.19
N SER A 10 2.47 -15.04 2.55
CA SER A 10 1.54 -15.97 3.22
C SER A 10 2.16 -17.35 3.46
N GLY A 11 3.04 -17.80 2.58
CA GLY A 11 3.74 -19.08 2.71
C GLY A 11 4.93 -19.06 3.66
N SER A 12 5.54 -17.88 3.90
CA SER A 12 6.69 -17.74 4.79
C SER A 12 6.34 -17.88 6.28
N ASP A 13 5.08 -17.64 6.66
CA ASP A 13 4.58 -17.72 8.04
C ASP A 13 3.13 -18.25 8.04
N VAL A 14 2.99 -19.56 7.84
CA VAL A 14 1.70 -20.24 7.68
C VAL A 14 0.87 -20.18 8.96
N ASP A 15 1.50 -20.25 10.13
CA ASP A 15 0.80 -20.21 11.41
C ASP A 15 0.09 -18.87 11.61
N ARG A 16 0.76 -17.76 11.28
CA ARG A 16 0.14 -16.42 11.32
C ARG A 16 -0.90 -16.23 10.22
N ASN A 17 -0.75 -16.90 9.07
CA ASN A 17 -1.61 -16.76 7.90
C ASN A 17 -2.55 -17.96 7.65
N ARG A 18 -2.94 -18.72 8.68
CA ARG A 18 -3.85 -19.90 8.57
C ARG A 18 -5.16 -19.61 7.81
N HIS A 19 -5.64 -18.37 7.85
CA HIS A 19 -6.86 -17.94 7.17
C HIS A 19 -6.68 -17.74 5.65
N ARG A 20 -5.45 -17.73 5.15
CA ARG A 20 -5.12 -17.65 3.72
C ARG A 20 -4.85 -19.06 3.20
N SER A 21 -5.69 -19.50 2.28
CA SER A 21 -5.56 -20.82 1.62
C SER A 21 -4.55 -20.83 0.48
N ASP A 22 -4.24 -19.67 -0.11
CA ASP A 22 -3.26 -19.54 -1.19
C ASP A 22 -1.91 -19.04 -0.66
N SER A 23 -0.85 -19.79 -1.00
CA SER A 23 0.53 -19.52 -0.61
C SER A 23 1.45 -19.25 -1.80
N ALA A 24 0.93 -19.21 -3.03
CA ALA A 24 1.71 -18.86 -4.21
C ALA A 24 1.88 -17.33 -4.34
N TRP A 25 2.89 -16.91 -5.08
CA TRP A 25 3.00 -15.52 -5.52
C TRP A 25 1.97 -15.24 -6.61
N SER A 26 1.10 -14.27 -6.36
CA SER A 26 0.24 -13.68 -7.39
C SER A 26 0.86 -12.38 -7.93
N VAL A 27 0.53 -12.03 -9.18
CA VAL A 27 0.93 -10.74 -9.78
C VAL A 27 0.43 -9.57 -8.96
N GLN A 28 -0.81 -9.65 -8.44
CA GLN A 28 -1.39 -8.61 -7.60
C GLN A 28 -0.62 -8.43 -6.29
N THR A 29 -0.14 -9.52 -5.68
CA THR A 29 0.72 -9.45 -4.48
C THR A 29 2.04 -8.74 -4.77
N VAL A 30 2.68 -9.07 -5.89
CA VAL A 30 3.93 -8.41 -6.30
C VAL A 30 3.69 -6.92 -6.57
N ALA A 31 2.62 -6.57 -7.28
CA ALA A 31 2.25 -5.18 -7.54
C ALA A 31 1.99 -4.40 -6.26
N ALA A 32 1.26 -4.98 -5.29
CA ALA A 32 1.00 -4.34 -4.00
C ALA A 32 2.28 -4.10 -3.18
N ILE A 33 3.27 -4.98 -3.28
CA ILE A 33 4.58 -4.79 -2.65
C ILE A 33 5.34 -3.67 -3.36
N LEU A 34 5.43 -3.70 -4.70
CA LEU A 34 6.15 -2.68 -5.46
C LEU A 34 5.51 -1.28 -5.33
N GLY A 35 4.20 -1.20 -5.13
CA GLY A 35 3.48 0.07 -4.94
C GLY A 35 3.47 0.59 -3.50
N ASN A 36 4.22 0.01 -2.55
CA ASN A 36 4.19 0.44 -1.15
C ASN A 36 5.32 1.45 -0.82
N PRO A 37 5.01 2.75 -0.65
CA PRO A 37 6.05 3.75 -0.42
C PRO A 37 6.77 3.60 0.92
N ARG A 38 6.28 2.74 1.82
CA ARG A 38 6.97 2.42 3.07
C ARG A 38 8.40 1.89 2.85
N TYR A 39 8.66 1.24 1.72
CA TYR A 39 10.01 0.77 1.42
C TYR A 39 11.03 1.87 1.17
N THR A 40 10.59 3.11 0.96
CA THR A 40 11.45 4.31 0.90
C THR A 40 11.81 4.88 2.28
N GLY A 41 11.39 4.24 3.38
CA GLY A 41 11.65 4.71 4.74
C GLY A 41 10.59 5.65 5.30
N ARG A 42 9.48 5.88 4.57
CA ARG A 42 8.41 6.79 4.97
C ARG A 42 7.23 6.05 5.61
N GLN A 43 6.55 6.69 6.55
CA GLN A 43 5.24 6.20 7.02
C GLN A 43 4.14 6.59 6.05
N VAL A 44 3.11 5.75 5.96
CA VAL A 44 1.96 5.91 5.05
C VAL A 44 0.70 5.54 5.80
N TRP A 45 -0.29 6.43 5.79
CA TRP A 45 -1.63 6.26 6.38
C TRP A 45 -2.72 6.72 5.39
N ASN A 46 -3.98 6.71 5.84
CA ASN A 46 -5.15 7.10 5.04
C ASN A 46 -5.33 6.31 3.73
N ARG A 47 -5.16 4.98 3.78
CA ARG A 47 -5.28 4.09 2.59
C ARG A 47 -6.71 3.67 2.29
N VAL A 48 -7.63 3.87 3.23
CA VAL A 48 -9.04 3.48 3.12
C VAL A 48 -9.85 4.60 3.75
N VAL A 49 -10.91 5.02 3.05
CA VAL A 49 -11.89 5.97 3.59
C VAL A 49 -13.21 5.26 3.86
N ASN A 50 -13.89 5.72 4.90
CA ASN A 50 -15.26 5.32 5.18
C ASN A 50 -16.17 6.04 4.18
N ASP A 51 -16.73 5.27 3.26
CA ASP A 51 -17.73 5.71 2.32
C ASP A 51 -19.07 5.80 3.06
N ARG A 52 -19.50 7.03 3.37
CA ARG A 52 -20.75 7.28 4.11
C ARG A 52 -21.99 7.08 3.25
N ASP A 53 -21.85 7.14 1.93
CA ASP A 53 -22.94 6.97 0.96
C ASP A 53 -23.21 5.48 0.69
N LYS A 54 -22.27 4.62 1.05
CA LYS A 54 -22.45 3.17 1.09
C LYS A 54 -22.65 2.74 2.54
N VAL A 55 -23.76 2.07 2.82
CA VAL A 55 -23.96 1.43 4.13
C VAL A 55 -23.95 -0.07 3.92
N THR A 56 -23.13 -0.78 4.69
CA THR A 56 -23.11 -2.25 4.66
C THR A 56 -24.41 -2.77 5.28
N LEU A 57 -25.27 -3.33 4.44
CA LEU A 57 -26.53 -3.94 4.86
C LEU A 57 -26.29 -4.99 5.96
N GLY A 58 -27.09 -4.93 7.02
CA GLY A 58 -26.97 -5.80 8.20
C GLY A 58 -26.13 -5.24 9.35
N SER A 59 -25.12 -4.40 9.09
CA SER A 59 -24.30 -3.79 10.17
C SER A 59 -24.58 -2.31 10.41
N GLY A 60 -25.17 -1.61 9.44
CA GLY A 60 -25.40 -0.16 9.51
C GLY A 60 -24.11 0.68 9.46
N ARG A 61 -22.95 0.05 9.29
CA ARG A 61 -21.66 0.76 9.22
C ARG A 61 -21.45 1.35 7.82
N PRO A 62 -20.77 2.50 7.72
CA PRO A 62 -20.27 3.00 6.45
C PRO A 62 -19.43 1.93 5.75
N GLY A 63 -19.58 1.83 4.43
CA GLY A 63 -18.73 1.01 3.58
C GLY A 63 -17.31 1.53 3.62
N GLN A 64 -16.37 0.71 3.18
CA GLN A 64 -14.97 1.10 3.06
C GLN A 64 -14.55 1.03 1.60
N ARG A 65 -13.95 2.11 1.12
CA ARG A 65 -13.32 2.15 -0.21
C ARG A 65 -11.83 2.44 -0.09
N PRO A 66 -10.97 1.79 -0.88
CA PRO A 66 -9.57 2.18 -0.97
C PRO A 66 -9.45 3.63 -1.44
N ASN A 67 -8.51 4.37 -0.84
CA ASN A 67 -8.09 5.66 -1.35
C ASN A 67 -7.10 5.49 -2.49
N GLU A 68 -7.15 6.40 -3.45
CA GLU A 68 -6.13 6.52 -4.49
C GLU A 68 -4.79 6.91 -3.86
N ALA A 69 -3.68 6.58 -4.54
CA ALA A 69 -2.34 6.74 -3.98
C ALA A 69 -1.96 8.21 -3.70
N ASP A 70 -2.56 9.16 -4.43
CA ASP A 70 -2.42 10.60 -4.23
C ASP A 70 -3.16 11.11 -2.99
N GLN A 71 -4.15 10.36 -2.50
CA GLN A 71 -4.89 10.62 -1.26
C GLN A 71 -4.23 9.99 -0.03
N TRP A 72 -3.17 9.20 -0.22
CA TRP A 72 -2.42 8.64 0.88
C TRP A 72 -1.58 9.73 1.53
N ALA A 73 -1.65 9.79 2.85
CA ALA A 73 -0.81 10.68 3.61
C ALA A 73 0.52 9.98 3.91
N VAL A 74 1.62 10.61 3.50
CA VAL A 74 2.98 10.07 3.58
C VAL A 74 3.85 11.01 4.42
N SER A 75 4.61 10.46 5.35
CA SER A 75 5.52 11.23 6.21
C SER A 75 6.59 11.95 5.39
N THR A 76 6.89 13.20 5.78
CA THR A 76 7.97 14.02 5.20
C THR A 76 9.34 13.57 5.71
N VAL A 77 9.43 13.13 6.96
CA VAL A 77 10.64 12.61 7.61
C VAL A 77 10.72 11.09 7.43
N LEU A 78 11.95 10.59 7.30
CA LEU A 78 12.21 9.15 7.32
C LEU A 78 11.91 8.58 8.70
N ALA A 79 11.02 7.61 8.76
CA ALA A 79 10.66 6.93 10.00
C ALA A 79 11.52 5.69 10.27
N HIS A 80 12.16 5.14 9.24
CA HIS A 80 13.09 4.01 9.37
C HIS A 80 14.09 4.00 8.23
N THR A 81 15.12 3.17 8.36
CA THR A 81 16.10 2.93 7.30
C THR A 81 15.39 2.51 6.01
N PRO A 82 15.58 3.25 4.89
CA PRO A 82 14.99 2.88 3.61
C PRO A 82 15.52 1.52 3.14
N LEU A 83 14.61 0.65 2.68
CA LEU A 83 15.00 -0.59 2.01
C LEU A 83 15.39 -0.33 0.55
N VAL A 84 14.77 0.66 -0.07
CA VAL A 84 15.05 1.09 -1.44
C VAL A 84 15.13 2.61 -1.51
N SER A 85 15.93 3.14 -2.44
CA SER A 85 15.99 4.58 -2.69
C SER A 85 14.69 5.09 -3.33
N THR A 86 14.34 6.35 -3.10
CA THR A 86 13.19 7.00 -3.76
C THR A 86 13.28 6.93 -5.27
N ARG A 87 14.49 7.06 -5.83
CA ARG A 87 14.74 6.97 -7.28
C ARG A 87 14.42 5.57 -7.81
N THR A 88 14.91 4.52 -7.15
CA THR A 88 14.63 3.13 -7.53
C THR A 88 13.13 2.82 -7.44
N PHE A 89 12.47 3.33 -6.39
CA PHE A 89 11.03 3.19 -6.23
C PHE A 89 10.27 3.83 -7.40
N ALA A 90 10.62 5.07 -7.77
CA ALA A 90 10.00 5.80 -8.87
C ALA A 90 10.18 5.07 -10.21
N SER A 91 11.39 4.61 -10.54
CA SER A 91 11.63 3.83 -11.76
C SER A 91 10.83 2.53 -11.79
N ALA A 92 10.61 1.88 -10.65
CA ALA A 92 9.76 0.69 -10.60
C ALA A 92 8.28 1.01 -10.89
N GLN A 93 7.79 2.20 -10.53
CA GLN A 93 6.41 2.62 -10.84
C GLN A 93 6.21 2.91 -12.35
N GLU A 94 7.26 3.24 -13.09
CA GLU A 94 7.17 3.47 -14.54
C GLU A 94 7.02 2.15 -15.31
N VAL A 95 7.62 1.07 -14.80
CA VAL A 95 7.62 -0.25 -15.46
C VAL A 95 6.37 -1.05 -15.13
N VAL A 96 5.84 -0.89 -13.91
CA VAL A 96 4.59 -1.55 -13.51
C VAL A 96 3.45 -0.60 -13.88
N PRO A 97 2.61 -0.91 -14.88
CA PRO A 97 1.35 -0.20 -15.06
C PRO A 97 0.44 -0.60 -13.90
N LEU A 98 0.69 -0.05 -12.72
CA LEU A 98 -0.25 -0.05 -11.63
C LEU A 98 -1.48 0.65 -12.17
N GLY A 99 -2.61 -0.06 -12.24
CA GLY A 99 -3.90 0.58 -12.49
C GLY A 99 -3.99 1.84 -11.64
N LYS A 100 -3.96 3.00 -12.32
CA LYS A 100 -3.96 4.37 -11.78
C LYS A 100 -3.47 4.49 -10.34
N SER A 101 -2.16 4.45 -10.14
CA SER A 101 -1.59 4.90 -8.87
C SER A 101 -0.18 5.45 -9.09
N SER A 102 -0.06 6.57 -9.83
CA SER A 102 1.14 7.41 -9.67
C SER A 102 1.01 8.79 -10.33
N SER A 103 0.94 9.83 -9.50
CA SER A 103 1.77 11.03 -9.68
C SER A 103 2.14 11.57 -8.30
N LEU A 104 2.92 10.79 -7.54
CA LEU A 104 3.39 11.21 -6.20
C LEU A 104 4.79 11.84 -6.23
N VAL A 105 5.42 12.03 -7.40
CA VAL A 105 6.82 12.49 -7.48
C VAL A 105 6.98 14.00 -7.71
N GLU A 106 5.98 14.74 -8.21
CA GLU A 106 6.24 16.15 -8.63
C GLU A 106 5.26 17.23 -8.17
N ARG A 107 4.33 16.95 -7.26
CA ARG A 107 3.62 18.04 -6.59
C ARG A 107 3.98 18.00 -5.12
N GLY A 108 4.55 19.09 -4.62
CA GLY A 108 4.65 19.36 -3.20
C GLY A 108 3.27 19.21 -2.59
N CYS A 109 2.97 18.01 -2.10
CA CYS A 109 1.67 17.67 -1.53
C CYS A 109 1.57 18.41 -0.20
N GLN A 110 0.76 19.45 -0.23
CA GLN A 110 0.46 20.31 0.89
C GLN A 110 0.05 19.52 2.12
N CYS A 111 0.65 19.93 3.21
CA CYS A 111 0.42 19.52 4.57
C CYS A 111 -1.07 19.56 4.92
N VAL A 112 -1.57 18.49 5.53
CA VAL A 112 -2.68 18.61 6.48
C VAL A 112 -2.19 18.00 7.79
N GLU A 113 -1.55 18.86 8.58
CA GLU A 113 -1.33 18.63 10.00
C GLU A 113 -2.68 18.83 10.70
N SER A 114 -3.48 17.76 10.78
CA SER A 114 -4.69 17.74 11.58
C SER A 114 -4.54 16.74 12.70
N MET A 115 -3.98 17.19 13.82
CA MET A 115 -4.23 16.63 15.15
C MET A 115 -5.26 17.53 15.85
N PRO A 116 -6.44 17.05 16.24
CA PRO A 116 -7.20 17.68 17.30
C PRO A 116 -6.86 17.01 18.63
N GLY A 117 -6.38 17.82 19.57
CA GLY A 117 -6.48 17.57 21.01
C GLY A 117 -7.79 18.15 21.56
#